data_AF-A0A2R6ITV3-F1
#
_entry.id   AF-A0A2R6ITV3-F1
#
_cell.length_a   1.000
_cell.length_b   1.000
_cell.length_c   1.000
_cell.angle_alpha   90.00
_cell.angle_beta   90.00
_cell.angle_gamma   90.00
#
_symmetry.space_group_name_H-M   'P 1'
#
loop_
_entity.id
_entity.type
_entity.pdbx_description
1 polymer ?
#
loop_
_entity_poly.entity_id
_entity_poly.type
_entity_poly.pdbx_seq_one_letter_code
_entity_poly.pdbx_strand_id
1 'polypeptide(L)'
;MARTKLYTAIFVVLMVFSTTQALVEMTGLLEEAYWVAFGLIIALSTIKAVFVAGYYQHLRWEPRAVTYLALGGVFVALALTTAAAYSIL
;
A
#
# COMPACT_ATOMS: atom_id res chain seq x y z
N MET A 1 -8.22 -19.59 15.58
CA MET A 1 -9.55 -19.02 15.28
C MET A 1 -9.40 -17.61 14.76
N ALA A 2 -9.84 -17.36 13.52
CA ALA A 2 -9.88 -16.01 12.97
C ALA A 2 -10.83 -15.14 13.81
N ARG A 3 -10.32 -14.04 14.37
CA ARG A 3 -11.17 -13.07 15.09
C ARG A 3 -11.95 -12.27 14.06
N THR A 4 -13.12 -12.77 13.62
CA THR A 4 -13.93 -12.14 12.58
C THR A 4 -14.13 -10.65 12.84
N LYS A 5 -14.40 -10.25 14.10
CA LYS A 5 -14.51 -8.84 14.50
C LYS A 5 -13.28 -7.99 14.14
N LEU A 6 -12.06 -8.50 14.35
CA LEU A 6 -10.82 -7.79 14.03
C LEU A 6 -10.66 -7.63 12.51
N TYR A 7 -10.88 -8.71 11.75
CA TYR A 7 -10.76 -8.67 10.30
C TYR A 7 -11.83 -7.79 9.66
N THR A 8 -13.05 -7.77 10.19
CA THR A 8 -14.09 -6.84 9.74
C THR A 8 -13.73 -5.39 10.07
N ALA A 9 -13.17 -5.11 11.25
CA ALA A 9 -12.72 -3.76 11.58
C ALA A 9 -11.62 -3.28 10.63
N ILE A 10 -10.62 -4.12 10.34
CA ILE A 10 -9.56 -3.79 9.38
C ILE A 10 -10.12 -3.59 7.98
N PHE A 11 -11.07 -4.42 7.55
CA PHE A 11 -11.76 -4.24 6.26
C PHE A 11 -12.38 -2.86 6.15
N VAL A 12 -13.12 -2.42 7.17
CA VAL A 12 -13.75 -1.09 7.17
C VAL A 12 -12.71 0.02 7.10
N VAL A 13 -11.58 -0.10 7.83
CA VAL A 13 -10.47 0.87 7.74
C VAL A 13 -9.89 0.93 6.31
N LEU A 14 -9.65 -0.24 5.69
CA LEU A 14 -9.16 -0.32 4.31
C LEU A 14 -10.16 0.28 3.31
N MET A 15 -11.46 0.09 3.53
CA MET A 15 -12.51 0.71 2.72
C MET A 15 -12.50 2.22 2.85
N VAL A 16 -12.38 2.77 4.07
CA VAL A 16 -12.26 4.22 4.28
C VAL A 16 -11.06 4.77 3.49
N PHE A 17 -9.87 4.15 3.60
CA PHE A 17 -8.70 4.60 2.84
C PHE A 17 -8.88 4.49 1.32
N SER A 18 -9.61 3.48 0.84
CA SER A 18 -9.87 3.30 -0.59
C SER A 18 -10.84 4.34 -1.11
N THR A 19 -11.92 4.62 -0.38
CA THR A 19 -12.87 5.68 -0.72
C THR A 19 -12.22 7.05 -0.66
N THR A 20 -11.40 7.35 0.35
CA THR A 20 -10.65 8.61 0.42
C THR A 20 -9.73 8.79 -0.77
N GLN A 21 -9.03 7.74 -1.20
CA GLN A 21 -8.18 7.82 -2.39
C GLN A 21 -9.00 8.08 -3.66
N ALA A 22 -10.13 7.38 -3.83
CA ALA A 22 -11.02 7.62 -4.96
C ALA A 22 -11.56 9.06 -4.98
N LEU A 23 -11.87 9.65 -3.81
CA LEU A 23 -12.27 11.05 -3.71
C LEU A 23 -11.15 11.99 -4.18
N VAL A 24 -9.91 11.75 -3.77
CA VAL A 24 -8.74 12.55 -4.19
C VAL A 24 -8.57 12.53 -5.72
N GLU A 25 -8.77 11.37 -6.33
CA GLU A 25 -8.70 11.20 -7.78
C GLU A 25 -9.89 11.86 -8.51
N MET A 26 -11.07 11.88 -7.90
CA MET A 26 -12.28 12.48 -8.49
C MET A 26 -12.38 14.00 -8.34
N THR A 27 -11.76 14.59 -7.32
CA THR A 27 -11.87 16.04 -7.05
C THR A 27 -10.97 16.90 -7.95
N GLY A 28 -10.21 16.31 -8.86
CA GLY A 28 -9.27 17.04 -9.72
C GLY A 28 -8.01 17.55 -9.00
N LEU A 29 -7.74 17.05 -7.78
CA LEU A 29 -6.59 17.49 -6.99
C LEU A 29 -5.25 17.12 -7.66
N LEU A 30 -5.26 16.11 -8.54
CA LEU A 30 -4.14 15.74 -9.38
C LEU A 30 -3.76 16.85 -10.38
N GLU A 31 -4.74 17.58 -10.92
CA GLU A 31 -4.48 18.69 -11.85
C GLU A 31 -4.01 19.96 -11.12
N GLU A 32 -4.64 20.28 -10.00
CA GLU A 32 -4.35 21.52 -9.26
C GLU A 32 -3.07 21.42 -8.41
N ALA A 33 -2.83 20.27 -7.78
CA ALA A 33 -1.77 20.08 -6.79
C ALA A 33 -1.14 18.69 -6.90
N TYR A 34 -0.59 18.37 -8.08
CA TYR A 34 -0.01 17.07 -8.41
C TYR A 34 0.84 16.45 -7.29
N TRP A 35 1.83 17.16 -6.77
CA TRP A 35 2.75 16.61 -5.75
C TRP A 35 2.06 16.26 -4.43
N VAL A 36 1.03 17.03 -4.05
CA VAL A 36 0.25 16.78 -2.84
C VAL A 36 -0.65 15.57 -3.05
N ALA A 37 -1.38 15.53 -4.18
CA ALA A 37 -2.25 14.40 -4.53
C ALA A 37 -1.45 13.10 -4.69
N PHE A 38 -0.33 13.15 -5.39
CA PHE A 38 0.59 12.02 -5.57
C PHE A 38 1.11 11.51 -4.22
N GLY A 39 1.61 12.41 -3.37
CA GLY A 39 2.11 12.03 -2.03
C GLY A 39 1.03 11.38 -1.17
N LEU A 40 -0.19 11.91 -1.20
CA LEU A 40 -1.33 11.38 -0.47
C LEU A 40 -1.74 9.98 -0.98
N ILE A 41 -1.84 9.80 -2.30
CA ILE A 41 -2.20 8.52 -2.93
C ILE A 41 -1.14 7.45 -2.60
N ILE A 42 0.15 7.79 -2.72
CA ILE A 42 1.24 6.86 -2.40
C ILE A 42 1.22 6.47 -0.91
N ALA A 43 1.01 7.43 -0.01
CA ALA A 43 0.93 7.16 1.42
C ALA A 43 -0.26 6.24 1.75
N LEU A 44 -1.46 6.56 1.27
CA LEU A 44 -2.67 5.75 1.46
C LEU A 44 -2.49 4.33 0.90
N SER A 45 -1.92 4.22 -0.31
CA SER A 45 -1.66 2.93 -0.96
C SER A 45 -0.66 2.07 -0.19
N THR A 46 0.42 2.67 0.30
CA THR A 46 1.46 1.98 1.08
C THR A 46 0.89 1.46 2.40
N ILE A 47 0.12 2.28 3.12
CA ILE A 47 -0.52 1.87 4.37
C ILE A 47 -1.47 0.68 4.10
N LYS A 48 -2.34 0.76 3.09
CA LYS A 48 -3.23 -0.34 2.71
C LYS A 48 -2.44 -1.63 2.42
N ALA A 49 -1.36 -1.54 1.63
CA ALA A 49 -0.53 -2.69 1.30
C ALA A 49 0.05 -3.36 2.56
N VAL A 50 0.52 -2.58 3.54
CA VAL A 50 1.05 -3.10 4.81
C VAL A 50 -0.05 -3.81 5.63
N PHE A 51 -1.26 -3.23 5.71
CA PHE A 51 -2.38 -3.87 6.40
C PHE A 51 -2.81 -5.18 5.72
N VAL A 52 -2.87 -5.19 4.38
CA VAL A 52 -3.20 -6.39 3.60
C VAL A 52 -2.13 -7.47 3.80
N ALA A 53 -0.85 -7.12 3.67
CA ALA A 53 0.25 -8.07 3.88
C ALA A 53 0.27 -8.61 5.32
N GLY A 54 0.16 -7.72 6.30
CA GLY A 54 0.23 -8.08 7.71
C GLY A 54 -0.94 -8.96 8.17
N TYR A 55 -2.18 -8.59 7.81
CA TYR A 55 -3.38 -9.23 8.34
C TYR A 55 -4.05 -10.19 7.36
N TYR A 56 -4.23 -9.84 6.09
CA TYR A 56 -4.95 -10.70 5.14
C TYR A 56 -4.06 -11.76 4.48
N GLN A 57 -2.79 -11.44 4.21
CA GLN A 57 -1.78 -12.42 3.78
C GLN A 57 -1.09 -13.11 4.96
N HIS A 58 -1.53 -12.79 6.19
CA HIS A 58 -1.05 -13.39 7.43
C HIS A 58 0.46 -13.24 7.72
N LEU A 59 1.16 -12.32 7.05
CA LEU A 59 2.61 -12.13 7.21
C LEU A 59 3.02 -11.81 8.66
N ARG A 60 2.11 -11.21 9.45
CA ARG A 60 2.35 -10.91 10.88
C ARG A 60 2.55 -12.17 11.73
N TRP A 61 2.00 -13.31 11.32
CA TRP A 61 2.05 -14.57 12.08
C TRP A 61 3.05 -15.58 11.50
N GLU A 62 3.67 -15.25 10.37
CA GLU A 62 4.70 -16.08 9.75
C GLU A 62 6.07 -15.91 10.44
N PRO A 63 7.01 -16.86 10.25
CA PRO A 63 8.39 -16.70 10.67
C PRO A 63 9.01 -15.44 10.07
N ARG A 64 9.89 -14.77 10.84
CA ARG A 64 10.56 -13.52 10.40
C ARG A 64 11.30 -13.65 9.07
N ALA A 65 11.78 -14.85 8.73
CA ALA A 65 12.39 -15.15 7.44
C ALA A 65 11.46 -14.78 6.25
N VAL A 66 10.16 -15.03 6.37
CA VAL A 66 9.17 -14.69 5.33
C VAL A 66 9.00 -13.17 5.22
N THR A 67 8.98 -12.46 6.35
CA THR A 67 8.98 -10.98 6.34
C THR A 67 10.22 -10.42 5.65
N TYR A 68 11.41 -10.95 5.94
CA TYR A 68 12.64 -10.50 5.29
C TYR A 68 12.66 -10.82 3.80
N LEU A 69 12.14 -11.98 3.40
CA LEU A 69 11.99 -12.33 1.99
C LEU A 69 11.05 -11.36 1.27
N ALA A 70 9.88 -11.06 1.85
CA ALA A 70 8.93 -10.11 1.28
C ALA A 70 9.52 -8.69 1.18
N LEU A 71 10.21 -8.21 2.21
CA LEU A 71 10.90 -6.92 2.20
C LEU A 71 12.03 -6.88 1.16
N GLY A 72 12.79 -7.96 1.03
CA GLY A 72 13.79 -8.10 -0.02
C GLY A 72 13.18 -8.04 -1.42
N GLY A 73 12.03 -8.69 -1.62
CA GLY A 73 11.25 -8.60 -2.87
C GLY A 73 10.80 -7.18 -3.19
N VAL A 74 10.25 -6.45 -2.20
CA VAL A 74 9.87 -5.03 -2.36
C VAL A 74 11.08 -4.17 -2.71
N PHE A 75 12.21 -4.37 -2.01
CA PHE A 75 13.46 -3.64 -2.29
C PHE A 75 13.94 -3.85 -3.73
N VAL A 76 13.98 -5.10 -4.20
CA VAL A 76 14.38 -5.41 -5.58
C VAL A 76 13.40 -4.82 -6.60
N ALA A 77 12.09 -4.92 -6.34
CA ALA A 77 11.07 -4.35 -7.23
C ALA A 77 11.23 -2.83 -7.37
N LEU A 78 11.49 -2.12 -6.27
CA LEU A 78 11.77 -0.69 -6.28
C LEU A 78 13.06 -0.38 -7.03
N ALA A 79 14.14 -1.11 -6.76
CA ALA A 79 15.42 -0.92 -7.44
C ALA A 79 15.31 -1.09 -8.96
N LEU A 80 14.59 -2.12 -9.43
CA LEU A 80 14.35 -2.35 -10.85
C LEU A 80 13.44 -1.28 -11.47
N THR A 81 12.40 -0.85 -10.75
CA THR A 81 11.50 0.22 -11.22
C THR A 81 12.26 1.54 -11.38
N THR A 82 13.12 1.88 -10.41
CA THR A 82 13.98 3.07 -10.46
C THR A 82 15.00 2.95 -11.60
N ALA A 83 15.67 1.81 -11.74
CA ALA A 83 16.61 1.58 -12.84
C ALA A 83 15.92 1.72 -14.21
N ALA A 84 14.71 1.17 -14.37
CA ALA A 84 13.93 1.31 -15.59
C ALA A 84 13.55 2.78 -15.87
N ALA A 85 13.22 3.56 -14.84
CA ALA A 85 12.90 4.98 -15.00
C ALA A 85 14.08 5.80 -15.55
N TYR A 86 15.33 5.44 -15.21
CA TYR A 86 16.53 6.06 -15.78
C TYR A 86 16.94 5.47 -17.14
N SER A 87 16.53 4.25 -17.47
CA SER A 87 16.88 3.60 -18.74
C SER A 87 16.09 4.13 -19.94
N ILE A 88 14.95 4.77 -19.70
CA ILE A 88 14.04 5.27 -20.75
C ILE A 88 14.29 6.78 -21.03
N LEU A 89 15.17 7.42 -20.27
CA LEU A 89 15.54 8.84 -20.39
C LEU A 89 16.89 9.00 -21.08
#